data_AF-A0A9C7TCM8-F1
#
_entry.id   AF-A0A9C7TCM8-F1
#
_cell.length_a   1.000
_cell.length_b   1.000
_cell.length_c   1.000
_cell.angle_alpha   90.00
_cell.angle_beta   90.00
_cell.angle_gamma   90.00
#
_symmetry.space_group_name_H-M   'P 1'
#
loop_
_entity.id
_entity.type
_entity.pdbx_description
1 polymer ?
#
loop_
_entity_poly.entity_id
_entity_poly.type
_entity_poly.pdbx_seq_one_letter_code
_entity_poly.pdbx_strand_id
1 'polypeptide(L)'
;MKLKVGEVEAVVELLENKVAGKLWEAAPFESSAETWGEEVYFSTPVEAGLEDEFAREVVEVGDVGYWPPGKALCLFFGPTPISRPGEVRPASTVVLVGRLSSDPEELRKVREGDLVRVERGG
;
A
#
# COMPACT_ATOMS: atom_id res chain seq x y z
N MET A 1 10.72 0.66 5.00
CA MET A 1 9.90 1.89 5.13
C MET A 1 8.94 1.69 6.28
N LYS A 2 8.82 2.65 7.18
CA LYS A 2 7.93 2.54 8.36
C LYS A 2 6.65 3.31 8.10
N LEU A 3 5.54 2.69 8.46
CA LEU A 3 4.20 3.25 8.38
C LEU A 3 3.60 3.25 9.77
N LYS A 4 2.97 4.36 10.16
CA LYS A 4 2.08 4.42 11.31
C LYS A 4 0.71 4.86 10.83
N VAL A 5 -0.28 4.00 10.96
CA VAL A 5 -1.66 4.25 10.52
C VAL A 5 -2.56 4.16 11.74
N GLY A 6 -2.97 5.32 12.25
CA GLY A 6 -3.63 5.40 13.55
C GLY A 6 -2.73 4.82 14.66
N GLU A 7 -3.20 3.76 15.32
CA GLU A 7 -2.45 3.03 16.35
C GLU A 7 -1.62 1.86 15.80
N VAL A 8 -1.80 1.50 14.53
CA VAL A 8 -1.11 0.37 13.90
C VAL A 8 0.25 0.83 13.37
N GLU A 9 1.30 0.09 13.71
CA GLU A 9 2.63 0.28 13.14
C GLU A 9 2.93 -0.87 12.19
N ALA A 10 3.37 -0.54 10.98
CA ALA A 10 3.70 -1.49 9.94
C ALA A 10 5.07 -1.18 9.34
N VAL A 11 5.78 -2.23 8.93
CA VAL A 11 7.04 -2.10 8.21
C VAL A 11 6.87 -2.70 6.83
N VAL A 12 7.29 -1.95 5.82
CA VAL A 12 7.28 -2.36 4.42
C VAL A 12 8.71 -2.59 3.97
N GLU A 13 8.98 -3.82 3.52
CA GLU A 13 10.17 -4.17 2.76
C GLU A 13 9.94 -3.75 1.31
N LEU A 14 10.69 -2.73 0.86
CA LEU A 14 10.53 -2.19 -0.48
C LEU A 14 11.25 -3.07 -1.51
N LEU A 15 10.62 -3.25 -2.67
CA LEU A 15 11.24 -3.85 -3.85
C LEU A 15 12.23 -2.87 -4.49
N GLU A 16 13.19 -3.39 -5.23
CA GLU A 16 14.13 -2.58 -6.02
C GLU A 16 13.50 -2.15 -7.35
N ASN A 17 12.61 -1.15 -7.30
CA ASN A 17 12.03 -0.52 -8.50
C ASN A 17 11.90 1.00 -8.37
N LYS A 18 11.61 1.68 -9.48
CA LYS A 18 11.69 3.15 -9.51
C LYS A 18 10.57 3.77 -8.68
N VAL A 19 9.36 3.20 -8.69
CA VAL A 19 8.25 3.68 -7.85
C VAL A 19 8.57 3.54 -6.36
N ALA A 20 9.08 2.40 -5.91
CA ALA A 20 9.50 2.16 -4.54
C ALA A 20 10.60 3.14 -4.11
N GLY A 21 11.60 3.39 -4.96
CA GLY A 21 12.64 4.39 -4.72
C GLY A 21 12.09 5.81 -4.58
N LYS A 22 11.11 6.20 -5.41
CA LYS A 22 10.43 7.50 -5.29
C LYS A 22 9.65 7.64 -3.98
N LEU A 23 8.95 6.57 -3.56
CA LEU A 23 8.22 6.55 -2.29
C LEU A 23 9.17 6.70 -1.09
N TRP A 24 10.31 6.01 -1.13
CA TRP A 24 11.36 6.17 -0.12
C TRP A 24 11.90 7.60 -0.09
N GLU A 25 12.17 8.20 -1.25
CA GLU A 25 12.67 9.57 -1.32
C GLU A 25 11.64 10.63 -0.93
N ALA A 26 10.35 10.36 -1.14
CA ALA A 26 9.29 11.24 -0.70
C ALA A 26 9.07 11.25 0.82
N ALA A 27 9.44 10.17 1.52
CA ALA A 27 9.34 10.12 2.97
C ALA A 27 10.34 11.08 3.64
N PRO A 28 9.99 11.72 4.77
CA PRO A 28 8.74 11.54 5.50
C PRO A 28 7.57 12.38 4.95
N PHE A 29 6.35 11.83 5.01
CA PHE A 29 5.12 12.56 4.71
C PHE A 29 3.93 12.02 5.52
N GLU A 30 2.86 12.80 5.59
CA GLU A 30 1.60 12.41 6.23
C GLU A 30 0.46 12.32 5.20
N SER A 31 -0.54 11.50 5.50
CA SER A 31 -1.76 11.34 4.70
C SER A 31 -2.91 10.91 5.59
N SER A 32 -4.08 10.67 5.00
CA SER A 32 -5.24 10.10 5.68
C SER A 32 -5.54 8.73 5.09
N ALA A 33 -5.79 7.75 5.96
CA ALA A 33 -6.17 6.41 5.56
C ALA A 33 -7.58 6.41 4.96
N GLU A 34 -7.74 5.63 3.90
CA GLU A 34 -9.00 5.22 3.31
C GLU A 34 -9.07 3.70 3.38
N THR A 35 -10.30 3.15 3.40
CA THR A 35 -10.52 1.70 3.48
C THR A 35 -11.41 1.22 2.36
N TRP A 36 -11.12 0.04 1.81
CA TRP A 36 -11.93 -0.56 0.75
C TRP A 36 -11.92 -2.09 0.80
N GLY A 37 -12.89 -2.68 1.50
CA GLY A 37 -12.84 -4.10 1.84
C GLY A 37 -11.66 -4.39 2.77
N GLU A 38 -10.85 -5.40 2.46
CA GLU A 38 -9.64 -5.72 3.22
C GLU A 38 -8.38 -5.09 2.60
N GLU A 39 -8.48 -3.79 2.31
CA GLU A 39 -7.42 -2.91 1.82
C GLU A 39 -7.45 -1.58 2.59
N VAL A 40 -6.27 -1.12 3.01
CA VAL A 40 -6.05 0.26 3.47
C VAL A 40 -5.22 0.96 2.40
N TYR A 41 -5.65 2.13 1.94
CA TYR A 41 -4.88 2.93 1.01
C TYR A 41 -4.84 4.39 1.44
N PHE A 42 -3.85 5.13 0.95
CA PHE A 42 -3.72 6.56 1.23
C PHE A 42 -2.92 7.26 0.13
N SER A 43 -3.21 8.53 -0.10
CA SER A 43 -2.52 9.31 -1.13
C SER A 43 -1.07 9.59 -0.73
N THR A 44 -0.20 9.70 -1.74
CA THR A 44 1.23 10.00 -1.59
C THR A 44 1.58 11.23 -2.42
N PRO A 45 2.68 11.95 -2.11
CA PRO A 45 3.17 13.04 -2.96
C PRO A 45 3.89 12.54 -4.23
N VAL A 46 3.95 11.22 -4.45
CA VAL A 46 4.66 10.60 -5.57
C VAL A 46 3.77 10.52 -6.80
N GLU A 47 4.32 10.92 -7.95
CA GLU A 47 3.74 10.68 -9.26
C GLU A 47 4.59 9.66 -10.04
N ALA A 48 3.98 8.53 -10.37
CA ALA A 48 4.58 7.48 -11.17
C ALA A 48 3.52 6.80 -12.05
N GLY A 49 3.96 6.27 -13.19
CA GLY A 49 3.11 5.46 -14.07
C GLY A 49 3.23 3.97 -13.73
N LEU A 50 2.62 3.14 -14.58
CA LEU A 50 2.81 1.70 -14.53
C LEU A 50 4.25 1.33 -14.93
N GLU A 51 4.83 0.38 -14.21
CA GLU A 51 6.05 -0.31 -14.60
C GLU A 51 5.68 -1.76 -14.95
N ASP A 52 5.70 -2.12 -16.24
CA ASP A 52 5.11 -3.37 -16.75
C ASP A 52 5.57 -4.63 -16.00
N GLU A 53 6.84 -4.69 -15.57
CA GLU A 53 7.39 -5.85 -14.83
C GLU A 53 6.78 -6.02 -13.43
N PHE A 54 6.37 -4.92 -12.80
CA PHE A 54 5.79 -4.88 -11.44
C PHE A 54 4.27 -4.67 -11.45
N ALA A 55 3.68 -4.46 -12.62
CA ALA A 55 2.25 -4.27 -12.79
C ALA A 55 1.47 -5.55 -12.46
N ARG A 56 0.51 -5.48 -11.54
CA ARG A 56 -0.31 -6.61 -11.10
C ARG A 56 -1.79 -6.24 -11.08
N GLU A 57 -2.62 -7.14 -11.62
CA GLU A 57 -4.08 -7.09 -11.49
C GLU A 57 -4.59 -7.96 -10.34
N VAL A 58 -3.75 -8.87 -9.85
CA VAL A 58 -4.00 -9.76 -8.70
C VAL A 58 -2.75 -9.73 -7.84
N VAL A 59 -2.94 -9.57 -6.54
CA VAL A 59 -1.87 -9.48 -5.54
C VAL A 59 -2.08 -10.53 -4.45
N GLU A 60 -1.12 -10.65 -3.54
CA GLU A 60 -1.22 -11.50 -2.36
C GLU A 60 -1.51 -10.70 -1.09
N VAL A 61 -2.02 -11.39 -0.06
CA VAL A 61 -2.09 -10.84 1.29
C VAL A 61 -0.68 -10.48 1.77
N GLY A 62 -0.52 -9.25 2.25
CA GLY A 62 0.74 -8.67 2.67
C GLY A 62 1.42 -7.83 1.59
N ASP A 63 1.00 -7.89 0.33
CA ASP A 63 1.60 -7.07 -0.72
C ASP A 63 1.30 -5.58 -0.51
N VAL A 64 2.24 -4.76 -0.96
CA VAL A 64 2.10 -3.30 -1.00
C VAL A 64 2.21 -2.84 -2.44
N GLY A 65 1.13 -2.22 -2.92
CA GLY A 65 1.02 -1.71 -4.29
C GLY A 65 0.99 -0.18 -4.33
N TYR A 66 1.53 0.42 -5.38
CA TYR A 66 1.25 1.81 -5.74
C TYR A 66 0.17 1.82 -6.81
N TRP A 67 -0.88 2.60 -6.59
CA TRP A 67 -2.00 2.79 -7.52
C TRP A 67 -1.86 4.15 -8.24
N PRO A 68 -1.42 4.16 -9.51
CA PRO A 68 -1.13 5.40 -10.23
C PRO A 68 -2.30 6.39 -10.35
N PRO A 69 -3.55 5.97 -10.66
CA PRO A 69 -4.67 6.89 -10.81
C PRO A 69 -4.93 7.75 -9.57
N GLY A 70 -4.78 7.17 -8.38
CA GLY A 70 -4.98 7.85 -7.09
C GLY A 70 -3.70 8.41 -6.46
N LYS A 71 -2.53 8.24 -7.11
CA LYS A 71 -1.21 8.48 -6.51
C LYS A 71 -1.07 7.83 -5.13
N ALA A 72 -1.67 6.67 -4.95
CA ALA A 72 -1.92 6.08 -3.63
C ALA A 72 -1.01 4.89 -3.37
N LEU A 73 -0.69 4.67 -2.09
CA LEU A 73 -0.11 3.42 -1.62
C LEU A 73 -1.24 2.56 -1.06
N CYS A 74 -1.27 1.29 -1.45
CA CYS A 74 -2.27 0.30 -1.10
C CYS A 74 -1.61 -0.82 -0.28
N LEU A 75 -2.18 -1.12 0.89
CA LEU A 75 -1.77 -2.20 1.79
C LEU A 75 -2.85 -3.27 1.78
N PHE A 76 -2.53 -4.44 1.22
CA PHE A 76 -3.51 -5.51 1.05
C PHE A 76 -3.40 -6.52 2.19
N PHE A 77 -4.48 -6.71 2.95
CA PHE A 77 -4.55 -7.72 4.02
C PHE A 77 -5.68 -8.74 3.82
N GLY A 78 -6.39 -8.68 2.69
CA GLY A 78 -7.40 -9.64 2.30
C GLY A 78 -8.09 -9.25 0.99
N PRO A 79 -9.18 -9.94 0.60
CA PRO A 79 -10.00 -9.60 -0.56
C PRO A 79 -10.60 -8.19 -0.51
N THR A 80 -10.64 -7.56 -1.69
CA THR A 80 -11.34 -6.29 -1.90
C THR A 80 -12.78 -6.55 -2.38
N PRO A 81 -13.65 -5.54 -2.51
CA PRO A 81 -15.02 -5.71 -2.99
C PRO A 81 -15.16 -6.30 -4.40
N ILE A 82 -14.12 -6.27 -5.23
CA ILE A 82 -14.15 -6.85 -6.59
C ILE A 82 -13.32 -8.13 -6.72
N SER A 83 -12.76 -8.63 -5.61
CA SER A 83 -12.06 -9.91 -5.57
C SER A 83 -12.96 -11.06 -6.01
N ARG A 84 -12.41 -11.97 -6.80
CA ARG A 84 -13.02 -13.27 -7.07
C ARG A 84 -12.66 -14.26 -5.95
N PRO A 85 -13.37 -15.41 -5.84
CA PRO A 85 -13.01 -16.44 -4.88
C PRO A 85 -11.55 -16.87 -5.02
N GLY A 86 -10.77 -16.72 -3.93
CA GLY A 86 -9.38 -17.14 -3.87
C GLY A 86 -8.34 -16.13 -4.37
N GLU A 87 -8.71 -14.89 -4.68
CA GLU A 87 -7.75 -13.84 -5.10
C GLU A 87 -7.94 -12.50 -4.35
N VAL A 88 -6.88 -11.72 -4.26
CA VAL A 88 -6.94 -10.30 -3.86
C VAL A 88 -6.80 -9.44 -5.10
N ARG A 89 -7.83 -8.66 -5.43
CA ARG A 89 -7.88 -7.86 -6.67
C ARG A 89 -7.97 -6.36 -6.35
N PRO A 90 -6.93 -5.56 -6.63
CA PRO A 90 -7.02 -4.11 -6.51
C PRO A 90 -8.06 -3.53 -7.48
N ALA A 91 -8.52 -2.29 -7.24
CA ALA A 91 -9.54 -1.62 -8.07
C ALA A 91 -9.14 -1.56 -9.56
N SER A 92 -7.84 -1.37 -9.84
CA SER A 92 -7.22 -1.54 -11.15
C SER A 92 -5.75 -1.94 -10.97
N THR A 93 -5.03 -2.17 -12.07
CA THR A 93 -3.61 -2.52 -12.04
C THR A 93 -2.79 -1.59 -11.12
N VAL A 94 -2.05 -2.21 -10.20
CA VAL A 94 -1.10 -1.54 -9.30
C VAL A 94 0.33 -1.91 -9.68
N VAL A 95 1.29 -1.10 -9.29
CA VAL A 95 2.71 -1.44 -9.34
C VAL A 95 3.11 -2.00 -7.98
N LEU A 96 3.56 -3.26 -7.90
CA LEU A 96 4.11 -3.77 -6.64
C LEU A 96 5.35 -2.98 -6.25
N VAL A 97 5.38 -2.48 -5.03
CA VAL A 97 6.49 -1.67 -4.50
C VAL A 97 7.10 -2.26 -3.24
N GLY A 98 6.45 -3.25 -2.63
CA GLY A 98 6.95 -3.88 -1.43
C GLY A 98 6.03 -4.94 -0.88
N ARG A 99 6.39 -5.44 0.30
CA ARG A 99 5.57 -6.34 1.12
C ARG A 99 5.64 -5.91 2.58
N LEU A 100 4.55 -6.11 3.32
CA LEU A 100 4.51 -5.95 4.75
C LEU A 100 5.39 -7.02 5.41
N SER A 101 6.32 -6.60 6.26
CA SER A 101 7.08 -7.51 7.13
C SER A 101 6.44 -7.67 8.51
N SER A 102 5.50 -6.79 8.86
CA SER A 102 4.57 -6.94 9.99
C SER A 102 3.34 -7.79 9.60
N ASP A 103 2.62 -8.29 10.60
CA ASP A 103 1.37 -9.04 10.37
C ASP A 103 0.31 -8.16 9.65
N PRO A 104 -0.13 -8.50 8.43
CA PRO A 104 -1.13 -7.73 7.70
C PRO A 104 -2.48 -7.67 8.42
N GLU A 105 -2.81 -8.66 9.26
CA GLU A 105 -4.09 -8.75 9.96
C GLU A 105 -4.32 -7.57 10.94
N GLU A 106 -3.24 -6.96 11.43
CA GLU A 106 -3.28 -5.78 12.29
C GLU A 106 -3.93 -4.57 11.59
N LEU A 107 -3.86 -4.49 10.25
CA LEU A 107 -4.49 -3.43 9.47
C LEU A 107 -6.02 -3.44 9.57
N ARG A 108 -6.66 -4.53 10.02
CA ARG A 108 -8.12 -4.54 10.31
C ARG A 108 -8.54 -3.56 11.41
N LYS A 109 -7.59 -3.09 12.22
CA LYS A 109 -7.85 -2.10 13.27
C LYS A 109 -7.94 -0.67 12.73
N VAL A 110 -7.39 -0.43 11.53
CA VAL A 110 -7.37 0.88 10.87
C VAL A 110 -8.78 1.29 10.50
N ARG A 111 -9.07 2.58 10.67
CA ARG A 111 -10.33 3.21 10.26
C ARG A 111 -10.06 4.25 9.19
N GLU A 112 -11.05 4.43 8.32
CA GLU A 112 -11.08 5.58 7.40
C GLU A 112 -10.92 6.89 8.20
N GLY A 113 -10.05 7.76 7.72
CA GLY A 113 -9.69 9.02 8.38
C GLY A 113 -8.53 8.92 9.37
N ASP A 114 -8.01 7.72 9.67
CA ASP A 114 -6.84 7.58 10.55
C ASP A 114 -5.62 8.28 9.94
N LEU A 115 -4.86 9.00 10.78
CA LEU A 115 -3.62 9.66 10.35
C LEU A 115 -2.60 8.61 9.92
N VAL A 116 -2.08 8.76 8.71
CA VAL A 116 -0.97 7.98 8.19
C VAL A 116 0.30 8.81 8.28
N ARG A 117 1.35 8.24 8.88
CA ARG A 117 2.71 8.76 8.83
C ARG A 117 3.62 7.77 8.12
N VAL A 118 4.34 8.26 7.13
CA VAL A 118 5.33 7.48 6.39
C VAL A 118 6.71 8.02 6.73
N GLU A 119 7.61 7.12 7.14
CA GLU A 119 8.96 7.50 7.57
C GLU A 119 10.02 6.63 6.89
N ARG A 120 11.20 7.23 6.67
CA ARG A 120 12.41 6.50 6.31
C ARG A 120 12.90 5.75 7.54
N GLY A 121 12.78 4.43 7.52
CA GLY A 121 13.19 3.56 8.61
C GLY A 121 12.67 2.14 8.40
N GLY A 122 13.41 1.17 8.94
CA GLY A 122 13.22 -0.26 8.73
C GLY A 122 14.53 -0.93 9.05
#